data_AF-A0A521IEL9-F1
#
_entry.id   AF-A0A521IEL9-F1
#
_cell.length_a   1.000
_cell.length_b   1.000
_cell.length_c   1.000
_cell.angle_alpha   90.00
_cell.angle_beta   90.00
_cell.angle_gamma   90.00
#
_symmetry.space_group_name_H-M   'P 1'
#
loop_
_entity.id
_entity.type
_entity.pdbx_description
1 polymer ?
#
loop_
_entity_poly.entity_id
_entity_poly.type
_entity_poly.pdbx_seq_one_letter_code
_entity_poly.pdbx_strand_id
1 'polypeptide(L)'
;MNRADFFLTLCKWLACAAVADWLLGRTFMRAAIHIPKPPPILALYEILGVVSQFAFVLTSVLALSALGVLVWQQRGKWHGALSFVLSVLVLASLVFVVIPPLEWWSVVYHLFVLAAIAFIGAQAQQSHTLRVWLVPAFAVACSELYVLSAAFNNASGMDAGFFNLLWFNLGELFVAASGIVLWWFLARRRATRRINFLALAPALIFIAAFLANPSMTGVMAIWSTGLSLYLPWVIYSLSIWGACVTFLVYLRADVRVSIALVLFAAGGFAPQLSAHAFLSLLGLWLLAVSQSTVEQSASHASDARIVPLAQT
;
A
#
# COMPACT_ATOMS: atom_id res chain seq x y z
N MET A 1 21.02 -8.01 16.14
CA MET A 1 19.85 -8.17 15.25
C MET A 1 20.30 -8.01 13.81
N ASN A 2 19.95 -8.93 12.91
CA ASN A 2 20.34 -8.82 11.50
C ASN A 2 19.62 -7.60 10.87
N ARG A 3 20.22 -6.97 9.86
CA ARG A 3 19.65 -5.77 9.19
C ARG A 3 18.26 -6.05 8.61
N ALA A 4 18.06 -7.26 8.09
CA ALA A 4 16.77 -7.70 7.56
C ALA A 4 15.69 -7.82 8.65
N ASP A 5 16.06 -8.35 9.82
CA ASP A 5 15.14 -8.50 10.96
C ASP A 5 14.73 -7.14 11.53
N PHE A 6 15.68 -6.19 11.59
CA PHE A 6 15.39 -4.82 12.00
C PHE A 6 14.40 -4.14 11.06
N PHE A 7 14.64 -4.20 9.74
CA PHE A 7 13.73 -3.63 8.76
C PHE A 7 12.33 -4.26 8.83
N LEU A 8 12.25 -5.59 8.96
CA LEU A 8 10.97 -6.27 9.06
C LEU A 8 10.21 -5.88 10.35
N THR A 9 10.92 -5.74 11.47
CA THR A 9 10.33 -5.29 12.74
C THR A 9 9.81 -3.86 12.60
N LEU A 10 10.58 -2.98 11.95
CA LEU A 10 10.17 -1.62 11.66
C LEU A 10 8.89 -1.58 10.79
N CYS A 11 8.82 -2.41 9.76
CA CYS A 11 7.63 -2.50 8.90
C CYS A 11 6.39 -3.07 9.63
N LYS A 12 6.56 -3.93 10.64
CA LYS A 12 5.45 -4.39 11.50
C LYS A 12 4.88 -3.23 12.33
N TRP A 13 5.75 -2.45 12.97
CA TRP A 13 5.33 -1.27 13.72
C TRP A 13 4.69 -0.22 12.81
N LEU A 14 5.25 -0.03 11.61
CA LEU A 14 4.68 0.84 10.59
C LEU A 14 3.28 0.39 10.20
N ALA A 15 3.06 -0.91 9.94
CA ALA A 15 1.73 -1.42 9.60
C ALA A 15 0.72 -1.19 10.73
N CYS A 16 1.11 -1.41 11.99
CA CYS A 16 0.25 -1.13 13.15
C CYS A 16 -0.11 0.37 13.25
N ALA A 17 0.89 1.25 13.14
CA ALA A 17 0.69 2.70 13.19
C ALA A 17 -0.19 3.18 12.02
N ALA A 18 0.05 2.66 10.81
CA ALA A 18 -0.69 3.03 9.61
C ALA A 18 -2.17 2.59 9.69
N VAL A 19 -2.46 1.42 10.27
CA VAL A 19 -3.84 0.99 10.54
C VAL A 19 -4.51 1.90 11.56
N ALA A 20 -3.81 2.30 12.62
CA ALA A 20 -4.34 3.22 13.62
C ALA A 20 -4.63 4.60 12.99
N ASP A 21 -3.71 5.15 12.19
CA ASP A 21 -3.93 6.39 11.43
C ASP A 21 -5.17 6.29 10.51
N TRP A 22 -5.23 5.22 9.71
CA TRP A 22 -6.30 5.00 8.76
C TRP A 22 -7.68 4.86 9.44
N LEU A 23 -7.78 4.06 10.51
CA LEU A 23 -9.03 3.84 11.23
C LEU A 23 -9.45 5.07 12.04
N LEU A 24 -8.54 5.64 12.84
CA LEU A 24 -8.89 6.73 13.74
C LEU A 24 -9.05 8.04 12.97
N GLY A 25 -8.05 8.43 12.19
CA GLY A 25 -7.98 9.74 11.55
C GLY A 25 -8.81 9.88 10.28
N ARG A 26 -8.76 8.86 9.42
CA ARG A 26 -9.43 8.94 8.13
C ARG A 26 -10.82 8.32 8.12
N THR A 27 -11.12 7.40 9.05
CA THR A 27 -12.43 6.75 9.10
C THR A 27 -13.29 7.29 10.24
N PHE A 28 -12.91 7.10 11.51
CA PHE A 28 -13.75 7.48 12.64
C PHE A 28 -13.91 8.98 12.83
N MET A 29 -12.80 9.75 12.78
CA MET A 29 -12.88 11.21 12.90
C MET A 29 -13.72 11.85 11.79
N ARG A 30 -13.68 11.28 10.58
CA ARG A 30 -14.50 11.76 9.46
C ARG A 30 -15.96 11.31 9.59
N ALA A 31 -16.22 10.10 10.07
CA ALA A 31 -17.58 9.63 10.38
C ALA A 31 -18.25 10.46 11.47
N ALA A 32 -17.48 10.89 12.48
CA ALA A 32 -17.96 11.73 13.56
C ALA A 32 -18.45 13.13 13.12
N ILE A 33 -18.16 13.56 11.88
CA ILE A 33 -18.71 14.81 11.33
C ILE A 33 -20.24 14.76 11.26
N HIS A 34 -20.81 13.57 11.01
CA HIS A 34 -22.25 13.36 10.85
C HIS A 34 -23.00 13.13 12.18
N ILE A 35 -22.29 13.08 13.31
CA ILE A 35 -22.88 12.84 14.63
C ILE A 35 -23.00 14.20 15.35
N PRO A 36 -24.18 14.54 15.91
CA PRO A 36 -24.33 15.69 16.79
C PRO A 36 -23.34 15.59 17.96
N LYS A 37 -22.73 16.72 18.37
CA LYS A 37 -21.63 16.73 19.34
C LYS A 37 -22.06 17.37 20.68
N PRO A 38 -22.90 16.70 21.49
CA PRO A 38 -23.11 17.11 22.88
C PRO A 38 -21.78 17.07 23.65
N PRO A 39 -21.64 17.77 24.79
CA PRO A 39 -20.37 17.89 25.53
C PRO A 39 -19.57 16.59 25.74
N PRO A 40 -20.15 15.43 26.11
CA PRO A 40 -19.38 14.20 26.26
C PRO A 40 -18.83 13.65 24.93
N ILE A 41 -19.53 13.84 23.82
CA ILE A 41 -19.08 13.41 22.49
C ILE A 41 -17.97 14.33 21.98
N LEU A 42 -18.01 15.62 22.33
CA LEU A 42 -16.94 16.57 22.03
C LEU A 42 -15.62 16.15 22.69
N ALA A 43 -15.64 15.82 23.98
CA ALA A 43 -14.43 15.36 24.70
C ALA A 43 -13.84 14.08 24.08
N LEU A 44 -14.70 13.12 23.70
CA LEU A 44 -14.26 11.91 23.00
C LEU A 44 -13.63 12.24 21.64
N TYR A 45 -14.21 13.19 20.89
CA TYR A 45 -13.69 13.64 19.60
C TYR A 45 -12.32 14.31 19.72
N GLU A 46 -12.10 15.12 20.75
CA GLU A 46 -10.79 15.74 21.03
C GLU A 46 -9.73 14.68 21.36
N ILE A 47 -10.05 13.71 22.22
CA ILE A 47 -9.14 12.58 22.54
C ILE A 47 -8.82 11.80 21.26
N LEU A 48 -9.84 11.47 20.47
CA LEU A 48 -9.67 10.74 19.21
C LEU A 48 -8.80 11.53 18.23
N GLY A 49 -8.93 12.86 18.20
CA GLY A 49 -8.09 13.75 17.41
C GLY A 49 -6.62 13.70 17.81
N VAL A 50 -6.32 13.79 19.12
CA VAL A 50 -4.94 13.70 19.62
C VAL A 50 -4.32 12.34 19.30
N VAL A 51 -5.05 11.24 19.57
CA VAL A 51 -4.56 9.88 19.28
C VAL A 51 -4.35 9.68 17.78
N SER A 52 -5.27 10.19 16.95
CA SER A 52 -5.14 10.15 15.50
C SER A 52 -3.91 10.93 15.02
N GLN A 53 -3.66 12.13 15.54
CA GLN A 53 -2.51 12.94 15.16
C GLN A 53 -1.21 12.23 15.56
N PHE A 54 -1.16 11.63 16.75
CA PHE A 54 -0.03 10.82 17.17
C PHE A 54 0.21 9.64 16.24
N ALA A 55 -0.84 8.90 15.87
CA ALA A 55 -0.75 7.77 14.94
C ALA A 55 -0.24 8.20 13.56
N PHE A 56 -0.71 9.34 13.04
CA PHE A 56 -0.25 9.93 11.79
C PHE A 56 1.24 10.29 11.82
N VAL A 57 1.69 10.99 12.87
CA VAL A 57 3.11 11.37 13.05
C VAL A 57 3.97 10.12 13.17
N LEU A 58 3.56 9.15 13.97
CA LEU A 58 4.28 7.89 14.14
C LEU A 58 4.39 7.13 12.80
N THR A 59 3.30 7.06 12.03
CA THR A 59 3.30 6.44 10.69
C THR A 59 4.28 7.14 9.76
N SER A 60 4.29 8.47 9.75
CA SER A 60 5.18 9.28 8.90
C SER A 60 6.66 9.07 9.25
N VAL A 61 6.99 9.11 10.55
CA VAL A 61 8.37 8.88 11.04
C VAL A 61 8.83 7.46 10.74
N LEU A 62 7.97 6.45 10.97
CA LEU A 62 8.30 5.05 10.69
C LEU A 62 8.45 4.79 9.19
N ALA A 63 7.63 5.41 8.34
CA ALA A 63 7.72 5.28 6.89
C ALA A 63 9.04 5.88 6.36
N LEU A 64 9.38 7.09 6.81
CA LEU A 64 10.65 7.74 6.48
C LEU A 64 11.84 6.92 6.98
N SER A 65 11.77 6.42 8.21
CA SER A 65 12.81 5.56 8.79
C SER A 65 12.99 4.28 7.99
N ALA A 66 11.89 3.64 7.58
CA ALA A 66 11.91 2.42 6.78
C ALA A 66 12.53 2.66 5.40
N LEU A 67 12.18 3.77 4.74
CA LEU A 67 12.84 4.17 3.49
C LEU A 67 14.32 4.48 3.68
N GLY A 68 14.71 5.17 4.76
CA GLY A 68 16.12 5.44 5.07
C GLY A 68 16.93 4.17 5.30
N VAL A 69 16.36 3.19 6.00
CA VAL A 69 16.95 1.86 6.17
C VAL A 69 17.05 1.14 4.82
N LEU A 70 16.03 1.25 3.98
CA LEU A 70 16.04 0.66 2.64
C LEU A 70 17.14 1.27 1.75
N VAL A 71 17.27 2.60 1.75
CA VAL A 71 18.37 3.32 1.08
C VAL A 71 19.72 2.78 1.51
N TRP A 72 19.93 2.64 2.83
CA TRP A 72 21.17 2.11 3.40
C TRP A 72 21.43 0.68 2.93
N GLN A 73 20.41 -0.19 2.94
CA GLN A 73 20.56 -1.59 2.52
C GLN A 73 20.91 -1.73 1.03
N GLN A 74 20.45 -0.81 0.18
CA GLN A 74 20.71 -0.83 -1.26
C GLN A 74 22.04 -0.18 -1.68
N ARG A 75 22.72 0.55 -0.79
CA ARG A 75 23.92 1.34 -1.09
C ARG A 75 25.12 0.53 -1.60
N GLY A 76 25.14 -0.79 -1.38
CA GLY A 76 26.25 -1.69 -1.77
C GLY A 76 25.95 -2.64 -2.94
N LYS A 77 24.75 -2.61 -3.51
CA LYS A 77 24.40 -3.43 -4.67
C LYS A 77 24.59 -2.62 -5.95
N TRP A 78 24.81 -3.26 -7.10
CA TRP A 78 24.88 -2.64 -8.44
C TRP A 78 23.64 -1.80 -8.86
N HIS A 79 22.65 -1.66 -7.98
CA HIS A 79 21.41 -0.90 -8.16
C HIS A 79 21.49 0.48 -7.48
N GLY A 80 22.58 1.23 -7.72
CA GLY A 80 22.78 2.57 -7.16
C GLY A 80 21.64 3.55 -7.48
N ALA A 81 20.94 3.33 -8.60
CA ALA A 81 19.82 4.17 -9.03
C ALA A 81 18.62 4.13 -8.06
N LEU A 82 18.23 2.97 -7.54
CA LEU A 82 17.11 2.90 -6.58
C LEU A 82 17.49 3.61 -5.27
N SER A 83 18.71 3.38 -4.77
CA SER A 83 19.20 4.03 -3.55
C SER A 83 19.24 5.56 -3.72
N PHE A 84 19.68 6.04 -4.89
CA PHE A 84 19.66 7.47 -5.24
C PHE A 84 18.24 8.03 -5.25
N VAL A 85 17.32 7.42 -6.01
CA VAL A 85 15.91 7.86 -6.10
C VAL A 85 15.24 7.92 -4.73
N LEU A 86 15.40 6.87 -3.92
CA LEU A 86 14.84 6.85 -2.56
C LEU A 86 15.50 7.88 -1.64
N SER A 87 16.80 8.14 -1.79
CA SER A 87 17.50 9.19 -1.03
C SER A 87 16.97 10.57 -1.36
N VAL A 88 16.72 10.85 -2.65
CA VAL A 88 16.12 12.10 -3.10
C VAL A 88 14.71 12.25 -2.52
N LEU A 89 13.89 11.20 -2.56
CA LEU A 89 12.53 11.25 -1.98
C LEU A 89 12.54 11.52 -0.47
N VAL A 90 13.43 10.87 0.28
CA VAL A 90 13.59 11.09 1.73
C VAL A 90 14.06 12.52 2.00
N LEU A 91 15.10 12.98 1.30
CA LEU A 91 15.64 14.32 1.49
C LEU A 91 14.63 15.41 1.11
N ALA A 92 13.96 15.28 -0.04
CA ALA A 92 12.92 16.19 -0.48
C ALA A 92 11.77 16.24 0.54
N SER A 93 11.35 15.10 1.08
CA SER A 93 10.30 15.05 2.10
C SER A 93 10.71 15.76 3.38
N LEU A 94 11.96 15.62 3.83
CA LEU A 94 12.48 16.34 4.99
C LEU A 94 12.54 17.85 4.75
N VAL A 95 12.94 18.28 3.56
CA VAL A 95 12.92 19.69 3.16
C VAL A 95 11.49 20.23 3.13
N PHE A 96 10.54 19.45 2.60
CA PHE A 96 9.14 19.85 2.47
C PHE A 96 8.37 19.96 3.79
N VAL A 97 8.92 19.44 4.89
CA VAL A 97 8.40 19.72 6.24
C VAL A 97 8.55 21.19 6.61
N VAL A 98 9.62 21.84 6.13
CA VAL A 98 9.95 23.23 6.48
C VAL A 98 9.56 24.20 5.37
N ILE A 99 9.75 23.79 4.11
CA ILE A 99 9.56 24.63 2.94
C ILE A 99 8.49 23.99 2.05
N PRO A 100 7.29 24.57 1.91
CA PRO A 100 6.26 23.98 1.06
C PRO A 100 6.77 23.85 -0.39
N PRO A 101 6.46 22.73 -1.08
CA PRO A 101 6.95 22.52 -2.44
C PRO A 101 6.38 23.56 -3.39
N LEU A 102 7.24 24.17 -4.20
CA LEU A 102 6.83 24.91 -5.38
C LEU A 102 6.15 23.96 -6.38
N GLU A 103 5.31 24.50 -7.27
CA GLU A 103 4.47 23.70 -8.16
C GLU A 103 5.26 22.69 -8.99
N TRP A 104 6.33 23.13 -9.67
CA TRP A 104 7.21 22.25 -10.44
C TRP A 104 8.00 21.25 -9.59
N TRP A 105 8.24 21.55 -8.31
CA TRP A 105 8.94 20.62 -7.42
C TRP A 105 8.05 19.46 -7.03
N SER A 106 6.73 19.67 -6.91
CA SER A 106 5.76 18.58 -6.73
C SER A 106 5.74 17.66 -7.96
N VAL A 107 5.76 18.22 -9.18
CA VAL A 107 5.86 17.43 -10.43
C VAL A 107 7.11 16.54 -10.40
N VAL A 108 8.29 17.12 -10.12
CA VAL A 108 9.55 16.38 -10.03
C VAL A 108 9.49 15.31 -8.95
N TYR A 109 8.91 15.62 -7.79
CA TYR A 109 8.75 14.66 -6.69
C TYR A 109 7.96 13.41 -7.13
N HIS A 110 6.81 13.58 -7.79
CA HIS A 110 6.01 12.44 -8.28
C HIS A 110 6.71 11.65 -9.39
N LEU A 111 7.52 12.31 -10.24
CA LEU A 111 8.38 11.60 -11.19
C LEU A 111 9.41 10.70 -10.49
N PHE A 112 9.98 11.14 -9.36
CA PHE A 112 10.86 10.28 -8.56
C PHE A 112 10.11 9.12 -7.90
N VAL A 113 8.85 9.30 -7.48
CA VAL A 113 8.02 8.18 -6.98
C VAL A 113 7.78 7.15 -8.10
N LEU A 114 7.41 7.59 -9.30
CA LEU A 114 7.25 6.71 -10.46
C LEU A 114 8.55 5.99 -10.83
N ALA A 115 9.69 6.70 -10.78
CA ALA A 115 11.00 6.09 -10.97
C ALA A 115 11.28 5.01 -9.90
N ALA A 116 10.92 5.26 -8.64
CA ALA A 116 11.07 4.26 -7.57
C ALA A 116 10.24 3.00 -7.87
N ILE A 117 8.98 3.15 -8.30
CA ILE A 117 8.12 2.03 -8.71
C ILE A 117 8.79 1.24 -9.85
N ALA A 118 9.29 1.92 -10.87
CA ALA A 118 9.96 1.28 -12.01
C ALA A 118 11.22 0.51 -11.57
N PHE A 119 12.07 1.09 -10.72
CA PHE A 119 13.27 0.42 -10.22
C PHE A 119 12.95 -0.76 -9.28
N ILE A 120 11.91 -0.67 -8.46
CA ILE A 120 11.42 -1.80 -7.66
C ILE A 120 10.92 -2.91 -8.60
N GLY A 121 10.20 -2.55 -9.67
CA GLY A 121 9.71 -3.50 -10.68
C GLY A 121 10.82 -4.18 -11.45
N ALA A 122 11.87 -3.45 -11.85
CA ALA A 122 13.04 -4.01 -12.51
C ALA A 122 13.77 -5.03 -11.62
N GLN A 123 13.82 -4.80 -10.30
CA GLN A 123 14.33 -5.79 -9.35
C GLN A 123 13.38 -6.99 -9.21
N ALA A 124 12.06 -6.76 -9.23
CA ALA A 124 11.06 -7.81 -9.17
C ALA A 124 11.06 -8.72 -10.43
N GLN A 125 11.44 -8.21 -11.60
CA GLN A 125 11.55 -9.00 -12.85
C GLN A 125 12.60 -10.11 -12.78
N GLN A 126 13.59 -10.00 -11.88
CA GLN A 126 14.56 -11.07 -11.65
C GLN A 126 13.93 -12.28 -10.92
N SER A 127 12.69 -12.14 -10.42
CA SER A 127 11.87 -13.22 -9.88
C SER A 127 10.89 -13.71 -10.95
N HIS A 128 10.66 -15.02 -11.06
CA HIS A 128 9.72 -15.60 -12.03
C HIS A 128 8.22 -15.30 -11.74
N THR A 129 7.93 -14.43 -10.76
CA THR A 129 6.59 -14.11 -10.28
C THR A 129 6.14 -12.66 -10.49
N LEU A 130 6.75 -11.94 -11.46
CA LEU A 130 6.38 -10.59 -11.92
C LEU A 130 4.86 -10.33 -11.98
N ARG A 131 4.08 -11.33 -12.41
CA ARG A 131 2.61 -11.25 -12.59
C ARG A 131 1.86 -10.83 -11.32
N VAL A 132 2.33 -11.25 -10.14
CA VAL A 132 1.69 -10.97 -8.85
C VAL A 132 1.97 -9.54 -8.39
N TRP A 133 3.13 -9.00 -8.76
CA TRP A 133 3.55 -7.65 -8.42
C TRP A 133 2.97 -6.59 -9.36
N LEU A 134 2.81 -6.91 -10.65
CA LEU A 134 2.40 -5.95 -11.68
C LEU A 134 1.07 -5.26 -11.38
N VAL A 135 0.05 -6.00 -10.95
CA VAL A 135 -1.30 -5.43 -10.78
C VAL A 135 -1.32 -4.39 -9.64
N PRO A 136 -0.80 -4.68 -8.43
CA PRO A 136 -0.59 -3.65 -7.41
C PRO A 136 0.32 -2.50 -7.87
N ALA A 137 1.38 -2.79 -8.63
CA ALA A 137 2.29 -1.76 -9.13
C ALA A 137 1.60 -0.79 -10.10
N PHE A 138 0.76 -1.30 -11.01
CA PHE A 138 -0.05 -0.48 -11.90
C PHE A 138 -1.09 0.34 -11.13
N ALA A 139 -1.68 -0.21 -10.06
CA ALA A 139 -2.58 0.54 -9.19
C ALA A 139 -1.86 1.76 -8.57
N VAL A 140 -0.68 1.55 -7.99
CA VAL A 140 0.14 2.62 -7.41
C VAL A 140 0.63 3.60 -8.48
N ALA A 141 1.08 3.12 -9.65
CA ALA A 141 1.54 3.98 -10.73
C ALA A 141 0.41 4.86 -11.29
N CYS A 142 -0.79 4.30 -11.51
CA CYS A 142 -1.95 5.09 -11.95
C CYS A 142 -2.36 6.11 -10.89
N SER A 143 -2.28 5.73 -9.61
CA SER A 143 -2.51 6.64 -8.48
C SER A 143 -1.53 7.82 -8.50
N GLU A 144 -0.24 7.56 -8.74
CA GLU A 144 0.77 8.62 -8.84
C GLU A 144 0.64 9.44 -10.12
N LEU A 145 0.25 8.84 -11.24
CA LEU A 145 -0.03 9.57 -12.49
C LEU A 145 -1.25 10.50 -12.34
N TYR A 146 -2.26 10.09 -11.58
CA TYR A 146 -3.38 10.95 -11.21
C TYR A 146 -2.88 12.18 -10.42
N VAL A 147 -2.10 11.99 -9.36
CA VAL A 147 -1.57 13.11 -8.56
C VAL A 147 -0.59 13.97 -9.36
N LEU A 148 0.28 13.36 -10.17
CA LEU A 148 1.19 14.04 -11.09
C LEU A 148 0.43 14.91 -12.09
N SER A 149 -0.69 14.42 -12.64
CA SER A 149 -1.50 15.19 -13.58
C SER A 149 -2.10 16.44 -12.93
N ALA A 150 -2.53 16.34 -11.68
CA ALA A 150 -3.02 17.48 -10.91
C ALA A 150 -1.88 18.48 -10.60
N ALA A 151 -0.71 17.99 -10.18
CA ALA A 151 0.47 18.82 -9.94
C ALA A 151 0.93 19.53 -11.21
N PHE A 152 0.90 18.85 -12.36
CA PHE A 152 1.26 19.42 -13.65
C PHE A 152 0.25 20.47 -14.12
N ASN A 153 -1.06 20.22 -13.95
CA ASN A 153 -2.10 21.21 -14.25
C ASN A 153 -1.86 22.50 -13.44
N ASN A 154 -1.65 22.37 -12.12
CA ASN A 154 -1.34 23.52 -11.27
C ASN A 154 -0.08 24.27 -11.73
N ALA A 155 0.99 23.56 -12.09
CA ALA A 155 2.27 24.16 -12.48
C ALA A 155 2.28 24.82 -13.88
N SER A 156 1.45 24.33 -14.79
CA SER A 156 1.43 24.75 -16.21
C SER A 156 0.23 25.62 -16.58
N GLY A 157 -0.83 25.61 -15.77
CA GLY A 157 -2.13 26.20 -16.10
C GLY A 157 -2.89 25.47 -17.21
N MET A 158 -2.41 24.29 -17.65
CA MET A 158 -3.05 23.49 -18.70
C MET A 158 -4.10 22.55 -18.12
N ASP A 159 -5.30 22.53 -18.70
CA ASP A 159 -6.35 21.59 -18.31
C ASP A 159 -5.98 20.15 -18.69
N ALA A 160 -5.72 19.33 -17.67
CA ALA A 160 -5.43 17.91 -17.80
C ALA A 160 -6.64 17.01 -17.42
N GLY A 161 -7.86 17.54 -17.39
CA GLY A 161 -9.06 16.86 -16.87
C GLY A 161 -9.30 15.46 -17.45
N PHE A 162 -9.08 15.27 -18.76
CA PHE A 162 -9.19 13.95 -19.39
C PHE A 162 -8.19 12.94 -18.82
N PHE A 163 -6.90 13.30 -18.72
CA PHE A 163 -5.86 12.42 -18.21
C PHE A 163 -6.05 12.12 -16.72
N ASN A 164 -6.48 13.13 -15.96
CA ASN A 164 -6.77 12.99 -14.54
C ASN A 164 -7.87 11.93 -14.31
N LEU A 165 -9.00 12.03 -15.02
CA LEU A 165 -10.07 11.04 -14.94
C LEU A 165 -9.63 9.64 -15.42
N LEU A 166 -8.85 9.57 -16.51
CA LEU A 166 -8.33 8.32 -17.05
C LEU A 166 -7.47 7.58 -16.01
N TRP A 167 -6.49 8.25 -15.42
CA TRP A 167 -5.58 7.63 -14.44
C TRP A 167 -6.31 7.26 -13.16
N PHE A 168 -7.27 8.07 -12.73
CA PHE A 168 -8.10 7.76 -11.57
C PHE A 168 -8.89 6.46 -11.77
N ASN A 169 -9.64 6.35 -12.87
CA ASN A 169 -10.47 5.18 -13.16
C ASN A 169 -9.63 3.92 -13.37
N LEU A 170 -8.56 4.00 -14.16
CA LEU A 170 -7.65 2.87 -14.36
C LEU A 170 -7.01 2.42 -13.04
N GLY A 171 -6.58 3.37 -12.21
CA GLY A 171 -5.98 3.07 -10.92
C GLY A 171 -6.95 2.35 -9.99
N GLU A 172 -8.18 2.84 -9.88
CA GLU A 172 -9.21 2.19 -9.05
C GLU A 172 -9.60 0.79 -9.57
N LEU A 173 -9.63 0.58 -10.90
CA LEU A 173 -9.74 -0.75 -11.50
C LEU A 173 -8.58 -1.67 -11.07
N PHE A 174 -7.34 -1.19 -11.12
CA PHE A 174 -6.19 -1.98 -10.70
C PHE A 174 -6.14 -2.23 -9.19
N VAL A 175 -6.62 -1.30 -8.35
CA VAL A 175 -6.80 -1.54 -6.91
C VAL A 175 -7.77 -2.69 -6.68
N ALA A 176 -8.94 -2.65 -7.32
CA ALA A 176 -9.93 -3.72 -7.20
C ALA A 176 -9.40 -5.06 -7.75
N ALA A 177 -8.72 -5.05 -8.90
CA ALA A 177 -8.12 -6.25 -9.48
C ALA A 177 -7.00 -6.83 -8.61
N SER A 178 -6.26 -6.00 -7.86
CA SER A 178 -5.13 -6.42 -7.02
C SER A 178 -5.56 -7.45 -5.97
N GLY A 179 -6.65 -7.22 -5.24
CA GLY A 179 -7.16 -8.16 -4.24
C GLY A 179 -7.51 -9.54 -4.84
N ILE A 180 -8.10 -9.54 -6.04
CA ILE A 180 -8.50 -10.76 -6.76
C ILE A 180 -7.27 -11.51 -7.30
N VAL A 181 -6.33 -10.79 -7.92
CA VAL A 181 -5.11 -11.35 -8.51
C VAL A 181 -4.19 -11.92 -7.43
N LEU A 182 -3.99 -11.20 -6.34
CA LEU A 182 -3.20 -11.69 -5.20
C LEU A 182 -3.81 -12.96 -4.62
N TRP A 183 -5.13 -13.01 -4.44
CA TRP A 183 -5.80 -14.24 -4.03
C TRP A 183 -5.57 -15.39 -5.01
N TRP A 184 -5.78 -15.14 -6.31
CA TRP A 184 -5.70 -16.17 -7.33
C TRP A 184 -4.32 -16.82 -7.40
N PHE A 185 -3.26 -16.01 -7.38
CA PHE A 185 -1.89 -16.50 -7.57
C PHE A 185 -1.21 -16.93 -6.27
N LEU A 186 -1.49 -16.28 -5.13
CA LEU A 186 -0.80 -16.57 -3.87
C LEU A 186 -1.62 -17.47 -2.94
N ALA A 187 -2.92 -17.18 -2.79
CA ALA A 187 -3.70 -17.72 -1.67
C ALA A 187 -4.60 -18.90 -2.06
N ARG A 188 -5.10 -18.98 -3.30
CA ARG A 188 -6.13 -19.92 -3.73
C ARG A 188 -5.83 -21.38 -3.38
N ARG A 189 -4.58 -21.83 -3.59
CA ARG A 189 -4.17 -23.22 -3.31
C ARG A 189 -3.89 -23.51 -1.84
N ARG A 190 -3.65 -22.48 -1.03
CA ARG A 190 -3.28 -22.58 0.39
C ARG A 190 -4.45 -22.25 1.33
N ALA A 191 -5.50 -21.63 0.83
CA ALA A 191 -6.66 -21.22 1.60
C ALA A 191 -7.53 -22.42 2.03
N THR A 192 -7.64 -22.63 3.33
CA THR A 192 -8.59 -23.61 3.89
C THR A 192 -10.02 -23.06 3.84
N ARG A 193 -11.04 -23.92 3.93
CA ARG A 193 -12.45 -23.49 4.04
C ARG A 193 -12.64 -22.49 5.19
N ARG A 194 -12.00 -22.74 6.34
CA ARG A 194 -12.08 -21.87 7.53
C ARG A 194 -11.54 -20.46 7.26
N ILE A 195 -10.41 -20.34 6.54
CA ILE A 195 -9.85 -19.04 6.16
C ILE A 195 -10.78 -18.32 5.19
N ASN A 196 -11.32 -19.02 4.18
CA ASN A 196 -12.26 -18.43 3.22
C ASN A 196 -13.52 -17.88 3.93
N PHE A 197 -14.06 -18.61 4.93
CA PHE A 197 -15.20 -18.15 5.72
C PHE A 197 -14.86 -16.94 6.60
N LEU A 198 -13.72 -16.96 7.31
CA LEU A 198 -13.31 -15.82 8.16
C LEU A 198 -13.09 -14.55 7.33
N ALA A 199 -12.51 -14.68 6.13
CA ALA A 199 -12.27 -13.57 5.22
C ALA A 199 -13.54 -12.98 4.60
N LEU A 200 -14.71 -13.63 4.73
CA LEU A 200 -15.98 -13.05 4.28
C LEU A 200 -16.43 -11.89 5.16
N ALA A 201 -16.05 -11.85 6.44
CA ALA A 201 -16.58 -10.86 7.36
C ALA A 201 -16.35 -9.40 6.91
N PRO A 202 -15.14 -8.97 6.49
CA PRO A 202 -14.93 -7.60 5.99
C PRO A 202 -15.72 -7.30 4.71
N ALA A 203 -15.82 -8.27 3.79
CA ALA A 203 -16.58 -8.12 2.56
C ALA A 203 -18.09 -7.99 2.84
N LEU A 204 -18.63 -8.79 3.76
CA LEU A 204 -20.03 -8.73 4.18
C LEU A 204 -20.36 -7.42 4.90
N ILE A 205 -19.45 -6.91 5.73
CA ILE A 205 -19.59 -5.59 6.37
C ILE A 205 -19.68 -4.50 5.31
N PHE A 206 -18.81 -4.53 4.30
CA PHE A 206 -18.86 -3.59 3.18
C PHE A 206 -20.18 -3.69 2.41
N ILE A 207 -20.63 -4.91 2.08
CA ILE A 207 -21.92 -5.13 1.39
C ILE A 207 -23.08 -4.56 2.21
N ALA A 208 -23.12 -4.87 3.51
CA ALA A 208 -24.18 -4.39 4.39
C ALA A 208 -24.18 -2.85 4.49
N ALA A 209 -23.01 -2.22 4.64
CA ALA A 209 -22.89 -0.77 4.66
C ALA A 209 -23.34 -0.13 3.35
N PHE A 210 -22.90 -0.68 2.21
CA PHE A 210 -23.26 -0.16 0.88
C PHE A 210 -24.76 -0.28 0.60
N LEU A 211 -25.37 -1.42 0.94
CA LEU A 211 -26.81 -1.63 0.76
C LEU A 211 -27.66 -0.78 1.73
N ALA A 212 -27.16 -0.52 2.95
CA ALA A 212 -27.86 0.33 3.91
C ALA A 212 -27.82 1.81 3.52
N ASN A 213 -26.66 2.31 3.08
CA ASN A 213 -26.51 3.69 2.63
C ASN A 213 -25.35 3.82 1.62
N PRO A 214 -25.62 3.76 0.31
CA PRO A 214 -24.57 3.79 -0.71
C PRO A 214 -23.86 5.14 -0.75
N SER A 215 -24.58 6.25 -0.56
CA SER A 215 -24.00 7.60 -0.56
C SER A 215 -23.02 7.80 0.57
N MET A 216 -23.38 7.41 1.80
CA MET A 216 -22.51 7.51 2.97
C MET A 216 -21.28 6.59 2.84
N THR A 217 -21.48 5.39 2.28
CA THR A 217 -20.39 4.44 2.00
C THR A 217 -19.41 5.00 0.98
N GLY A 218 -19.91 5.63 -0.09
CA GLY A 218 -19.08 6.31 -1.09
C GLY A 218 -18.27 7.47 -0.51
N VAL A 219 -18.90 8.34 0.28
CA VAL A 219 -18.22 9.44 0.97
C VAL A 219 -17.10 8.90 1.88
N MET A 220 -17.39 7.86 2.66
CA MET A 220 -16.38 7.22 3.52
C MET A 220 -15.26 6.56 2.71
N ALA A 221 -15.56 5.92 1.58
CA ALA A 221 -14.53 5.31 0.73
C ALA A 221 -13.58 6.37 0.14
N ILE A 222 -14.12 7.48 -0.40
CA ILE A 222 -13.30 8.58 -0.92
C ILE A 222 -12.42 9.15 0.19
N TRP A 223 -12.98 9.31 1.38
CA TRP A 223 -12.28 9.91 2.50
C TRP A 223 -11.24 9.00 3.15
N SER A 224 -11.54 7.71 3.31
CA SER A 224 -10.67 6.76 3.99
C SER A 224 -9.60 6.19 3.07
N THR A 225 -9.97 5.84 1.84
CA THR A 225 -9.13 5.09 0.91
C THR A 225 -8.95 5.76 -0.45
N GLY A 226 -9.59 6.91 -0.70
CA GLY A 226 -9.49 7.62 -1.97
C GLY A 226 -10.23 6.96 -3.14
N LEU A 227 -11.03 5.92 -2.88
CA LEU A 227 -11.80 5.22 -3.91
C LEU A 227 -13.16 5.88 -4.13
N SER A 228 -13.54 6.09 -5.38
CA SER A 228 -14.84 6.66 -5.73
C SER A 228 -15.99 5.67 -5.66
N LEU A 229 -15.69 4.37 -5.66
CA LEU A 229 -16.64 3.27 -5.83
C LEU A 229 -17.38 3.31 -7.18
N TYR A 230 -16.72 3.74 -8.27
CA TYR A 230 -17.34 3.81 -9.59
C TYR A 230 -17.65 2.43 -10.20
N LEU A 231 -16.95 1.37 -9.79
CA LEU A 231 -17.22 0.00 -10.26
C LEU A 231 -18.44 -0.61 -9.55
N PRO A 232 -19.03 -1.70 -10.08
CA PRO A 232 -20.05 -2.43 -9.36
C PRO A 232 -19.55 -2.91 -7.98
N TRP A 233 -20.34 -2.68 -6.92
CA TRP A 233 -19.99 -3.01 -5.53
C TRP A 233 -19.48 -4.45 -5.34
N VAL A 234 -20.01 -5.40 -6.13
CA VAL A 234 -19.62 -6.82 -6.13
C VAL A 234 -18.12 -6.98 -6.38
N ILE A 235 -17.53 -6.17 -7.26
CA ILE A 235 -16.11 -6.23 -7.59
C ILE A 235 -15.27 -5.82 -6.37
N TYR A 236 -15.64 -4.76 -5.67
CA TYR A 236 -14.96 -4.35 -4.43
C TYR A 236 -15.11 -5.41 -3.33
N SER A 237 -16.29 -6.00 -3.17
CA SER A 237 -16.51 -7.09 -2.20
C SER A 237 -15.61 -8.29 -2.47
N LEU A 238 -15.50 -8.71 -3.73
CA LEU A 238 -14.60 -9.80 -4.13
C LEU A 238 -13.13 -9.42 -3.91
N SER A 239 -12.76 -8.18 -4.18
CA SER A 239 -11.40 -7.67 -3.95
C SER A 239 -11.04 -7.69 -2.46
N ILE A 240 -11.91 -7.14 -1.61
CA ILE A 240 -11.76 -7.13 -0.14
C ILE A 240 -11.62 -8.56 0.36
N TRP A 241 -12.52 -9.45 -0.05
CA TRP A 241 -12.44 -10.87 0.33
C TRP A 241 -11.12 -11.50 -0.10
N GLY A 242 -10.71 -11.33 -1.36
CA GLY A 242 -9.45 -11.88 -1.89
C GLY A 242 -8.21 -11.36 -1.16
N ALA A 243 -8.18 -10.06 -0.86
CA ALA A 243 -7.12 -9.45 -0.06
C ALA A 243 -7.09 -10.02 1.37
N CYS A 244 -8.25 -10.18 2.02
CA CYS A 244 -8.35 -10.76 3.36
C CYS A 244 -7.95 -12.25 3.40
N VAL A 245 -8.34 -13.05 2.41
CA VAL A 245 -7.87 -14.45 2.30
C VAL A 245 -6.36 -14.48 2.17
N THR A 246 -5.79 -13.65 1.30
CA THR A 246 -4.34 -13.57 1.08
C THR A 246 -3.62 -13.16 2.37
N PHE A 247 -4.12 -12.14 3.06
CA PHE A 247 -3.59 -11.68 4.35
C PHE A 247 -3.56 -12.81 5.39
N LEU A 248 -4.67 -13.54 5.56
CA LEU A 248 -4.79 -14.61 6.56
C LEU A 248 -3.92 -15.82 6.24
N VAL A 249 -3.83 -16.23 4.96
CA VAL A 249 -2.94 -17.32 4.53
C VAL A 249 -1.48 -16.96 4.80
N TYR A 250 -1.09 -15.73 4.49
CA TYR A 250 0.32 -15.31 4.56
C TYR A 250 0.74 -14.77 5.92
N LEU A 251 -0.18 -14.58 6.86
CA LEU A 251 0.12 -14.09 8.20
C LEU A 251 1.18 -14.95 8.92
N ARG A 252 1.16 -16.27 8.65
CA ARG A 252 2.13 -17.24 9.19
C ARG A 252 3.14 -17.73 8.16
N ALA A 253 2.80 -17.74 6.88
CA ALA A 253 3.66 -18.30 5.83
C ALA A 253 4.76 -17.32 5.39
N ASP A 254 4.41 -16.06 5.17
CA ASP A 254 5.37 -14.99 4.92
C ASP A 254 4.73 -13.64 5.30
N VAL A 255 5.11 -13.16 6.49
CA VAL A 255 4.57 -11.94 7.10
C VAL A 255 4.80 -10.70 6.22
N ARG A 256 5.77 -10.71 5.30
CA ARG A 256 6.04 -9.59 4.39
C ARG A 256 4.86 -9.29 3.47
N VAL A 257 4.18 -10.33 2.96
CA VAL A 257 2.99 -10.18 2.10
C VAL A 257 1.84 -9.58 2.91
N SER A 258 1.62 -10.07 4.13
CA SER A 258 0.57 -9.55 5.00
C SER A 258 0.81 -8.09 5.38
N ILE A 259 2.07 -7.72 5.68
CA ILE A 259 2.45 -6.32 5.91
C ILE A 259 2.20 -5.49 4.65
N ALA A 260 2.62 -5.95 3.48
CA ALA A 260 2.40 -5.21 2.23
C ALA A 260 0.91 -4.92 1.97
N LEU A 261 0.04 -5.91 2.17
CA LEU A 261 -1.42 -5.74 2.05
C LEU A 261 -1.96 -4.69 3.01
N VAL A 262 -1.48 -4.66 4.25
CA VAL A 262 -1.86 -3.65 5.23
C VAL A 262 -1.35 -2.27 4.83
N LEU A 263 -0.11 -2.16 4.33
CA LEU A 263 0.46 -0.90 3.86
C LEU A 263 -0.29 -0.36 2.64
N PHE A 264 -0.73 -1.21 1.71
CA PHE A 264 -1.58 -0.77 0.60
C PHE A 264 -2.96 -0.28 1.07
N ALA A 265 -3.61 -1.04 1.96
CA ALA A 265 -4.92 -0.65 2.50
C ALA A 265 -4.85 0.67 3.27
N ALA A 266 -3.82 0.84 4.10
CA ALA A 266 -3.61 2.07 4.85
C ALA A 266 -3.10 3.21 3.96
N GLY A 267 -2.25 2.95 2.97
CA GLY A 267 -1.81 3.97 2.00
C GLY A 267 -2.96 4.54 1.20
N GLY A 268 -3.94 3.70 0.86
CA GLY A 268 -5.08 4.09 0.04
C GLY A 268 -4.69 4.36 -1.42
N PHE A 269 -5.68 4.79 -2.19
CA PHE A 269 -5.57 5.30 -3.54
C PHE A 269 -5.55 6.84 -3.52
N ALA A 270 -4.92 7.47 -4.51
CA ALA A 270 -4.73 8.92 -4.59
C ALA A 270 -4.08 9.53 -3.33
N PRO A 271 -2.80 9.21 -3.04
CA PRO A 271 -2.13 9.64 -1.82
C PRO A 271 -2.08 11.16 -1.73
N GLN A 272 -2.66 11.71 -0.65
CA GLN A 272 -2.67 13.15 -0.36
C GLN A 272 -1.35 13.63 0.27
N LEU A 273 -0.56 12.70 0.82
CA LEU A 273 0.65 12.97 1.59
C LEU A 273 1.75 12.01 1.18
N SER A 274 3.01 12.48 1.25
CA SER A 274 4.20 11.67 0.94
C SER A 274 4.25 10.37 1.75
N ALA A 275 3.82 10.41 3.02
CA ALA A 275 3.74 9.24 3.88
C ALA A 275 2.90 8.11 3.25
N HIS A 276 1.76 8.43 2.63
CA HIS A 276 0.91 7.43 1.98
C HIS A 276 1.57 6.81 0.74
N ALA A 277 2.24 7.62 -0.08
CA ALA A 277 3.05 7.12 -1.20
C ALA A 277 4.17 6.19 -0.71
N PHE A 278 4.79 6.51 0.43
CA PHE A 278 5.82 5.68 1.04
C PHE A 278 5.30 4.33 1.54
N LEU A 279 4.08 4.28 2.11
CA LEU A 279 3.44 3.01 2.45
C LEU A 279 3.29 2.12 1.21
N SER A 280 2.83 2.69 0.09
CA SER A 280 2.69 1.98 -1.18
C SER A 280 4.03 1.50 -1.75
N LEU A 281 5.07 2.34 -1.74
CA LEU A 281 6.42 1.94 -2.18
C LEU A 281 7.00 0.81 -1.30
N LEU A 282 6.86 0.91 0.01
CA LEU A 282 7.31 -0.14 0.94
C LEU A 282 6.49 -1.43 0.77
N GLY A 283 5.18 -1.33 0.51
CA GLY A 283 4.33 -2.47 0.17
C GLY A 283 4.79 -3.17 -1.11
N LEU A 284 5.08 -2.41 -2.17
CA LEU A 284 5.61 -2.95 -3.44
C LEU A 284 6.98 -3.61 -3.25
N TRP A 285 7.84 -2.98 -2.46
CA TRP A 285 9.15 -3.53 -2.12
C TRP A 285 9.03 -4.87 -1.37
N LEU A 286 8.17 -4.93 -0.35
CA LEU A 286 7.95 -6.15 0.43
C LEU A 286 7.38 -7.29 -0.41
N LEU A 287 6.44 -6.99 -1.32
CA LEU A 287 5.94 -7.99 -2.28
C LEU A 287 7.05 -8.50 -3.21
N ALA A 288 7.90 -7.62 -3.73
CA ALA A 288 9.00 -8.00 -4.61
C ALA A 288 10.01 -8.92 -3.90
N VAL A 289 10.40 -8.58 -2.66
CA VAL A 289 11.41 -9.36 -1.91
C VAL A 289 10.84 -10.68 -1.38
N SER A 290 9.57 -10.73 -0.97
CA SER A 290 8.91 -11.97 -0.53
C SER A 290 9.00 -13.07 -1.60
N GLN A 291 8.73 -12.71 -2.86
CA GLN A 291 8.69 -13.65 -3.98
C GLN A 291 10.06 -14.25 -4.28
N SER A 292 11.12 -13.43 -4.25
CA SER A 292 12.50 -13.92 -4.42
C SER A 292 12.93 -14.96 -3.38
N THR A 293 12.43 -14.86 -2.13
CA THR A 293 12.82 -15.76 -1.03
C THR A 293 12.14 -17.13 -1.15
N VAL A 294 10.88 -17.16 -1.61
CA VAL A 294 10.13 -18.40 -1.83
C VAL A 294 10.73 -19.21 -2.98
N GLU A 295 11.14 -18.55 -4.06
CA GLU A 295 11.73 -19.20 -5.23
C GLU A 295 13.11 -19.83 -4.92
N GLN A 296 13.98 -19.11 -4.22
CA GLN A 296 15.30 -19.65 -3.80
C GLN A 296 15.18 -20.87 -2.86
N SER A 297 14.16 -20.88 -2.00
CA SER A 297 13.91 -22.03 -1.12
C SER A 297 13.42 -23.27 -1.89
N ALA A 298 12.69 -23.06 -2.99
CA ALA A 298 12.20 -24.14 -3.85
C ALA A 298 13.30 -24.72 -4.75
N SER A 299 14.21 -23.89 -5.28
CA SER A 299 15.33 -24.35 -6.11
C SER A 299 16.32 -25.21 -5.30
N HIS A 300 16.72 -24.77 -4.11
CA HIS A 300 17.61 -25.55 -3.24
C HIS A 300 17.00 -26.89 -2.78
N ALA A 301 15.68 -26.94 -2.56
CA ALA A 301 14.98 -28.19 -2.22
C ALA A 301 14.86 -29.16 -3.42
N SER A 302 14.88 -28.64 -4.65
CA SER A 302 14.90 -29.45 -5.87
C SER A 302 16.29 -30.06 -6.11
N ASP A 303 17.35 -29.26 -5.94
CA ASP A 303 18.73 -29.74 -6.12
C ASP A 303 19.12 -30.80 -5.07
N ALA A 304 18.63 -30.67 -3.84
CA ALA A 304 18.83 -31.68 -2.79
C ALA A 304 18.18 -33.04 -3.09
N ARG A 305 17.18 -33.11 -3.99
CA ARG A 305 16.55 -34.37 -4.41
C ARG A 305 17.25 -35.04 -5.59
N ILE A 306 18.22 -34.38 -6.23
CA ILE A 306 18.94 -34.89 -7.40
C ILE A 306 20.28 -35.54 -6.99
N VAL A 307 20.59 -35.65 -5.69
CA VAL A 307 21.68 -36.53 -5.25
C VAL A 307 21.25 -37.99 -5.51
N PRO A 308 21.87 -38.70 -6.47
CA PRO A 308 21.50 -40.07 -6.76
C PRO A 308 21.83 -40.94 -5.55
N LEU A 309 20.91 -41.84 -5.20
CA LEU A 309 21.18 -43.03 -4.41
C LEU A 309 22.16 -43.93 -5.20
N ALA A 310 23.41 -43.49 -5.33
CA ALA A 310 24.51 -44.30 -5.77
C ALA A 310 25.37 -44.58 -4.54
N GLN A 311 25.62 -45.87 -4.31
CA GLN A 311 26.44 -46.48 -3.25
C GLN A 311 25.67 -46.92 -1.99
N THR A 312 24.99 -48.06 -2.11
CA THR A 312 25.23 -49.22 -1.23
C THR A 312 25.20 -50.48 -2.08
#